data_AF-A0A5Q8C946-F1
#
_entry.id   AF-A0A5Q8C946-F1
#
_cell.length_a   1.000
_cell.length_b   1.000
_cell.length_c   1.000
_cell.angle_alpha   90.00
_cell.angle_beta   90.00
_cell.angle_gamma   90.00
#
_symmetry.space_group_name_H-M   'P 1'
#
loop_
_entity.id
_entity.type
_entity.pdbx_description
1 polymer ?
#
loop_
_entity_poly.entity_id
_entity_poly.type
_entity_poly.pdbx_seq_one_letter_code
_entity_poly.pdbx_strand_id
1 'polypeptide(L)'
;MLERLGIRGRLLLAFFGISGLAVLATAAALYAFLEVGDVVDRITTDRVPPALASLQLSRQAERVAAAAPSVLAATSRAQHSKVSAAVALEMSRLEALRTDLRDATLGTVPLAEIEEAAVVLRRNLKELDSLVVARLEVVARKEELLNRLAATTTGSQRLLATGIVVMDSRLPQWRAVAADTSLSPDRRAAAMADMVHAIAAYIPQQKALLEISAVNDALVKAATAPTRGDLALILFPLHRSLAALETASSEIDEKLQTRFRLRVDEFEVLTDGESSIPKAREEELAVLSQGEKLLAENNRLSRSLTAAVDRLVAAADREIAASGREAALVQRYGTGVVLGSAFLSLLSSVLVVWLYVDRSLLARLGAVSQGMLAIAGGDLRAPLPAAGSDEIGRMAEALSLFRDTAVEVEEKNLRDVAEARQRLVDAIESISEGFALYDKEDWLVLSNSRYRELLYAGLEAELTPGMAFEEIIRRSAERGYIRDAEGRVDEWVAERLWRHRNPGEPWVQRRGDGRWIMINERRVSAGG
;
A
#
# COMPACT_ATOMS: atom_id res chain seq x y z
N MET A 1 -2.29 -31.46 -35.09
CA MET A 1 -3.24 -30.39 -35.52
C MET A 1 -2.53 -29.10 -36.00
N LEU A 2 -1.33 -28.77 -35.50
CA LEU A 2 -0.57 -27.57 -35.87
C LEU A 2 0.14 -27.61 -37.25
N GLU A 3 0.34 -28.79 -37.84
CA GLU A 3 1.02 -28.94 -39.13
C GLU A 3 0.19 -28.47 -40.35
N ARG A 4 -1.13 -28.30 -40.20
CA ARG A 4 -2.04 -27.80 -41.26
C ARG A 4 -2.24 -26.29 -41.27
N LEU A 5 -1.71 -25.57 -40.28
CA LEU A 5 -1.79 -24.12 -40.21
C LEU A 5 -0.62 -23.52 -41.01
N GLY A 6 -0.94 -22.79 -42.08
CA GLY A 6 0.03 -21.99 -42.82
C GLY A 6 0.72 -20.94 -41.95
N ILE A 7 1.69 -20.22 -42.52
CA ILE A 7 2.52 -19.22 -41.85
C ILE A 7 1.66 -18.20 -41.10
N ARG A 8 0.59 -17.73 -41.76
CA ARG A 8 -0.37 -16.78 -41.19
C ARG A 8 -1.04 -17.31 -39.92
N GLY A 9 -1.46 -18.57 -39.93
CA GLY A 9 -2.11 -19.20 -38.78
C GLY A 9 -1.18 -19.34 -37.58
N ARG A 10 0.07 -19.71 -37.82
CA ARG A 10 1.11 -19.83 -36.78
C ARG A 10 1.50 -18.48 -36.18
N LEU A 11 1.65 -17.43 -37.01
CA LEU A 11 1.91 -16.06 -36.56
C LEU A 11 0.76 -15.52 -35.70
N LEU A 12 -0.49 -15.70 -36.15
CA LEU A 12 -1.66 -15.29 -35.38
C LEU A 12 -1.71 -15.97 -34.01
N LEU A 13 -1.40 -17.27 -33.94
CA LEU A 13 -1.39 -18.02 -32.69
C LEU A 13 -0.30 -17.51 -31.72
N ALA A 14 0.87 -17.17 -32.23
CA ALA A 14 1.95 -16.56 -31.44
C ALA A 14 1.57 -15.18 -30.90
N PHE A 15 0.99 -14.30 -31.73
CA PHE A 15 0.49 -13.00 -31.28
C PHE A 15 -0.65 -13.14 -30.27
N PHE A 16 -1.54 -14.11 -30.45
CA PHE A 16 -2.63 -14.37 -29.51
C PHE A 16 -2.10 -14.82 -28.14
N GLY A 17 -1.04 -15.64 -28.11
CA GLY A 17 -0.37 -16.03 -26.87
C GLY A 17 0.24 -14.84 -26.12
N ILE A 18 0.94 -13.94 -26.83
CA ILE A 18 1.54 -12.74 -26.23
C ILE A 18 0.44 -11.80 -25.71
N SER A 19 -0.59 -11.52 -26.51
CA SER A 19 -1.71 -10.67 -26.10
C SER A 19 -2.50 -11.29 -24.92
N GLY A 20 -2.64 -12.61 -24.88
CA GLY A 20 -3.30 -13.31 -23.78
C GLY A 20 -2.59 -13.12 -22.44
N LEU A 21 -1.25 -13.16 -22.43
CA LEU A 21 -0.46 -12.86 -21.23
C LEU A 21 -0.69 -11.41 -20.74
N ALA A 22 -0.77 -10.44 -21.66
CA ALA A 22 -1.03 -9.04 -21.30
C ALA A 22 -2.43 -8.84 -20.70
N VAL A 23 -3.45 -9.54 -21.21
CA VAL A 23 -4.82 -9.50 -20.66
C VAL A 23 -4.86 -10.10 -19.26
N LEU A 24 -4.23 -11.26 -19.05
CA LEU A 24 -4.15 -11.89 -17.73
C LEU A 24 -3.40 -11.01 -16.72
N ALA A 25 -2.31 -10.36 -17.15
CA ALA A 25 -1.58 -9.39 -16.34
C ALA A 25 -2.49 -8.24 -15.89
N THR A 26 -3.25 -7.68 -16.83
CA THR A 26 -4.18 -6.57 -16.57
C THR A 26 -5.30 -6.99 -15.62
N ALA A 27 -5.88 -8.18 -15.81
CA ALA A 27 -6.90 -8.72 -14.92
C ALA A 27 -6.38 -8.93 -13.49
N ALA A 28 -5.17 -9.47 -13.34
CA ALA A 28 -4.52 -9.63 -12.04
C ALA A 28 -4.23 -8.28 -11.36
N ALA A 29 -3.78 -7.28 -12.12
CA ALA A 29 -3.57 -5.92 -11.62
C ALA A 29 -4.89 -5.28 -11.14
N LEU A 30 -5.96 -5.43 -11.92
CA LEU A 30 -7.28 -4.89 -11.59
C LEU A 30 -7.85 -5.54 -10.32
N TYR A 31 -7.73 -6.87 -10.20
CA TYR A 31 -8.15 -7.59 -8.99
C TYR A 31 -7.39 -7.10 -7.75
N ALA A 32 -6.06 -7.00 -7.83
CA ALA A 32 -5.25 -6.50 -6.72
C ALA A 32 -5.60 -5.04 -6.33
N PHE A 33 -5.97 -4.20 -7.31
CA PHE A 33 -6.38 -2.82 -7.05
C PHE A 33 -7.74 -2.73 -6.35
N LEU A 34 -8.72 -3.52 -6.79
CA LEU A 34 -10.05 -3.57 -6.19
C LEU A 34 -10.00 -4.09 -4.74
N GLU A 35 -9.23 -5.15 -4.48
CA GLU A 35 -9.08 -5.72 -3.14
C GLU A 35 -8.46 -4.71 -2.15
N VAL A 36 -7.44 -3.96 -2.59
CA VAL A 36 -6.83 -2.90 -1.78
C VAL A 36 -7.83 -1.77 -1.52
N GLY A 37 -8.65 -1.41 -2.51
CA GLY A 37 -9.71 -0.43 -2.35
C GLY A 37 -10.71 -0.80 -1.25
N ASP A 38 -11.20 -2.05 -1.28
CA ASP A 38 -12.12 -2.57 -0.26
C ASP A 38 -11.52 -2.55 1.15
N VAL A 39 -10.24 -2.88 1.28
CA VAL A 39 -9.55 -2.83 2.59
C VAL A 39 -9.42 -1.40 3.10
N VAL A 40 -9.05 -0.45 2.24
CA VAL A 40 -8.95 0.97 2.62
C VAL A 40 -10.31 1.54 3.01
N ASP A 41 -11.36 1.21 2.24
CA ASP A 41 -12.72 1.66 2.53
C ASP A 41 -13.21 1.10 3.87
N ARG A 42 -12.99 -0.19 4.13
CA ARG A 42 -13.34 -0.83 5.41
C ARG A 42 -12.60 -0.22 6.60
N ILE A 43 -11.31 0.11 6.46
CA ILE A 43 -10.54 0.80 7.51
C ILE A 43 -11.12 2.20 7.76
N THR A 44 -11.39 2.95 6.70
CA THR A 44 -11.80 4.36 6.78
C THR A 44 -13.23 4.51 7.29
N THR A 45 -14.12 3.62 6.89
CA THR A 45 -15.56 3.69 7.18
C THR A 45 -15.93 2.94 8.45
N ASP A 46 -15.37 1.74 8.68
CA ASP A 46 -15.86 0.86 9.75
C ASP A 46 -14.96 0.87 11.00
N ARG A 47 -13.68 1.26 10.89
CA ARG A 47 -12.69 1.04 11.97
C ARG A 47 -12.16 2.32 12.62
N VAL A 48 -11.84 3.34 11.83
CA VAL A 48 -11.31 4.62 12.35
C VAL A 48 -12.35 5.41 13.16
N PRO A 49 -13.61 5.60 12.70
CA PRO A 49 -14.58 6.42 13.44
C PRO A 49 -14.92 5.88 14.84
N PRO A 50 -15.18 4.56 15.05
CA PRO A 50 -15.41 4.02 16.39
C PRO A 50 -14.21 4.16 17.34
N ALA A 51 -12.97 4.05 16.83
CA ALA A 51 -11.77 4.26 17.63
C ALA A 51 -11.65 5.72 18.10
N LEU A 52 -11.92 6.68 17.20
CA LEU A 52 -11.95 8.11 17.55
C LEU A 52 -13.07 8.44 18.54
N ALA A 53 -14.27 7.89 18.35
CA ALA A 53 -15.39 8.05 19.26
C ALA A 53 -15.08 7.48 20.65
N SER A 54 -14.42 6.32 20.71
CA SER A 54 -13.96 5.70 21.96
C SER A 54 -12.95 6.58 22.69
N LEU A 55 -11.97 7.15 21.99
CA LEU A 55 -11.00 8.09 22.57
C LEU A 55 -11.67 9.38 23.09
N GLN A 56 -12.64 9.92 22.35
CA GLN A 56 -13.42 11.08 22.78
C GLN A 56 -14.23 10.76 24.04
N LEU A 57 -14.85 9.58 24.11
CA LEU A 57 -15.58 9.10 25.27
C LEU A 57 -14.68 9.02 26.51
N SER A 58 -13.48 8.43 26.38
CA SER A 58 -12.51 8.35 27.48
C SER A 58 -12.11 9.72 28.01
N ARG A 59 -11.73 10.64 27.10
CA ARG A 59 -11.37 12.03 27.48
C ARG A 59 -12.54 12.74 28.15
N GLN A 60 -13.75 12.49 27.70
CA GLN A 60 -14.95 13.08 28.28
C GLN A 60 -15.21 12.54 29.70
N ALA A 61 -15.01 11.24 29.93
CA ALA A 61 -15.14 10.64 31.26
C ALA A 61 -14.10 11.19 32.23
N GLU A 62 -12.86 11.37 31.77
CA GLU A 62 -11.78 12.00 32.56
C GLU A 62 -12.13 13.44 32.94
N ARG A 63 -12.73 14.23 32.02
CA ARG A 63 -13.20 15.59 32.32
C ARG A 63 -14.29 15.60 33.38
N VAL A 64 -15.25 14.68 33.29
CA VAL A 64 -16.33 14.52 34.28
C VAL A 64 -15.75 14.17 35.65
N ALA A 65 -14.83 13.21 35.72
CA ALA A 65 -14.17 12.81 36.96
C ALA A 65 -13.30 13.94 37.55
N ALA A 66 -12.58 14.69 36.71
CA ALA A 66 -11.76 15.83 37.13
C ALA A 66 -12.59 17.03 37.61
N ALA A 67 -13.81 17.19 37.10
CA ALA A 67 -14.73 18.25 37.53
C ALA A 67 -15.48 17.88 38.82
N ALA A 68 -15.69 16.60 39.12
CA ALA A 68 -16.45 16.15 40.29
C ALA A 68 -15.96 16.73 41.65
N PRO A 69 -14.65 16.84 41.95
CA PRO A 69 -14.18 17.44 43.20
C PRO A 69 -14.64 18.89 43.41
N SER A 70 -14.85 19.65 42.34
CA SER A 70 -15.31 21.03 42.44
C SER A 70 -16.75 21.15 42.95
N VAL A 71 -17.58 20.10 42.77
CA VAL A 71 -18.93 20.01 43.34
C VAL A 71 -18.82 19.93 44.87
N LEU A 72 -17.96 19.03 45.38
CA LEU A 72 -17.75 18.84 46.82
C LEU A 72 -17.14 20.08 47.50
N ALA A 73 -16.28 20.80 46.78
CA ALA A 73 -15.60 22.00 47.25
C ALA A 73 -16.51 23.25 47.31
N ALA A 74 -17.74 23.19 46.80
CA ALA A 74 -18.65 24.34 46.83
C ALA A 74 -18.94 24.78 48.28
N THR A 75 -18.90 26.09 48.52
CA THR A 75 -19.13 26.69 49.85
C THR A 75 -20.46 27.45 49.95
N SER A 76 -21.17 27.61 48.83
CA SER A 76 -22.47 28.28 48.77
C SER A 76 -23.42 27.60 47.80
N ARG A 77 -24.74 27.78 48.01
CA ARG A 77 -25.78 27.25 47.10
C ARG A 77 -25.63 27.77 45.67
N ALA A 78 -25.25 29.04 45.50
CA ALA A 78 -25.02 29.64 44.19
C ALA A 78 -23.83 29.01 43.45
N GLN A 79 -22.71 28.81 44.15
CA GLN A 79 -21.53 28.13 43.59
C GLN A 79 -21.85 26.67 43.26
N HIS A 80 -22.54 25.96 44.16
CA HIS A 80 -22.96 24.57 43.94
C HIS A 80 -23.82 24.44 42.69
N SER A 81 -24.86 25.27 42.54
CA SER A 81 -25.73 25.25 41.36
C SER A 81 -24.97 25.47 40.05
N LYS A 82 -24.04 26.43 40.02
CA LYS A 82 -23.21 26.70 38.83
C LYS A 82 -22.30 25.53 38.47
N VAL A 83 -21.63 24.94 39.47
CA VAL A 83 -20.69 23.83 39.25
C VAL A 83 -21.44 22.54 38.90
N SER A 84 -22.53 22.23 39.60
CA SER A 84 -23.38 21.08 39.31
C SER A 84 -23.96 21.14 37.90
N ALA A 85 -24.43 22.31 37.44
CA ALA A 85 -24.90 22.48 36.07
C ALA A 85 -23.79 22.23 35.03
N ALA A 86 -22.56 22.66 35.29
CA ALA A 86 -21.42 22.40 34.41
C ALA A 86 -21.08 20.91 34.35
N VAL A 87 -21.05 20.21 35.49
CA VAL A 87 -20.80 18.76 35.54
C VAL A 87 -21.92 17.97 34.86
N ALA A 88 -23.17 18.37 35.04
CA ALA A 88 -24.31 17.76 34.36
C ALA A 88 -24.21 17.88 32.83
N LEU A 89 -23.77 19.04 32.31
CA LEU A 89 -23.54 19.22 30.89
C LEU A 89 -22.43 18.28 30.36
N GLU A 90 -21.32 18.16 31.08
CA GLU A 90 -20.23 17.25 30.70
C GLU A 90 -20.69 15.77 30.75
N MET A 91 -21.54 15.40 31.70
CA MET A 91 -22.15 14.07 31.78
C MET A 91 -23.09 13.81 30.59
N SER A 92 -23.93 14.77 30.20
CA SER A 92 -24.81 14.61 29.03
C SER A 92 -24.01 14.44 27.73
N ARG A 93 -22.87 15.13 27.58
CA ARG A 93 -21.96 14.90 26.44
C ARG A 93 -21.36 13.49 26.45
N LEU A 94 -21.01 12.96 27.62
CA LEU A 94 -20.52 11.58 27.75
C LEU A 94 -21.60 10.57 27.31
N GLU A 95 -22.86 10.79 27.70
CA GLU A 95 -23.97 9.93 27.30
C GLU A 95 -24.28 10.00 25.80
N ALA A 96 -24.14 11.18 25.19
CA ALA A 96 -24.27 11.35 23.74
C ALA A 96 -23.17 10.56 23.00
N LEU A 97 -21.89 10.77 23.36
CA LEU A 97 -20.76 10.05 22.77
C LEU A 97 -20.88 8.53 22.93
N ARG A 98 -21.41 8.07 24.06
CA ARG A 98 -21.67 6.64 24.30
C ARG A 98 -22.73 6.09 23.35
N THR A 99 -23.77 6.87 23.08
CA THR A 99 -24.85 6.50 22.16
C THR A 99 -24.31 6.46 20.73
N ASP A 100 -23.56 7.48 20.32
CA ASP A 100 -22.89 7.53 19.01
C ASP A 100 -21.96 6.33 18.80
N LEU A 101 -21.17 5.94 19.82
CA LEU A 101 -20.29 4.78 19.76
C LEU A 101 -21.06 3.46 19.63
N ARG A 102 -22.18 3.32 20.35
CA ARG A 102 -23.04 2.13 20.25
C ARG A 102 -23.61 1.98 18.84
N ASP A 103 -24.07 3.08 18.25
CA ASP A 103 -24.63 3.09 16.90
C ASP A 103 -23.55 2.83 15.84
N ALA A 104 -22.36 3.42 16.01
CA ALA A 104 -21.21 3.22 15.10
C ALA A 104 -20.64 1.80 15.12
N THR A 105 -20.77 1.09 16.25
CA THR A 105 -20.28 -0.30 16.38
C THR A 105 -21.33 -1.35 16.03
N LEU A 106 -22.59 -0.96 15.76
CA LEU A 106 -23.73 -1.86 15.51
C LEU A 106 -23.88 -2.96 16.59
N GLY A 107 -23.38 -2.73 17.81
CA GLY A 107 -23.36 -3.72 18.90
C GLY A 107 -22.42 -4.92 18.71
N THR A 108 -21.51 -4.87 17.73
CA THR A 108 -20.54 -5.96 17.46
C THR A 108 -19.41 -6.03 18.49
N VAL A 109 -19.16 -4.92 19.21
CA VAL A 109 -18.14 -4.81 20.25
C VAL A 109 -18.80 -4.84 21.63
N PRO A 110 -18.30 -5.64 22.59
CA PRO A 110 -18.84 -5.65 23.95
C PRO A 110 -18.55 -4.32 24.66
N LEU A 111 -19.53 -3.41 24.65
CA LEU A 111 -19.48 -2.11 25.32
C LEU A 111 -20.01 -2.15 26.77
N ALA A 112 -20.42 -3.33 27.27
CA ALA A 112 -21.10 -3.47 28.56
C ALA A 112 -20.32 -2.85 29.73
N GLU A 113 -19.00 -3.03 29.79
CA GLU A 113 -18.15 -2.45 30.83
C GLU A 113 -18.17 -0.91 30.80
N ILE A 114 -18.17 -0.32 29.60
CA ILE A 114 -18.20 1.13 29.39
C ILE A 114 -19.58 1.68 29.75
N GLU A 115 -20.65 0.99 29.35
CA GLU A 115 -22.02 1.37 29.67
C GLU A 115 -22.28 1.33 31.18
N GLU A 116 -21.86 0.25 31.84
CA GLU A 116 -21.99 0.09 33.29
C GLU A 116 -21.21 1.19 34.02
N ALA A 117 -19.95 1.44 33.64
CA ALA A 117 -19.14 2.47 34.26
C ALA A 117 -19.75 3.88 34.11
N ALA A 118 -20.29 4.21 32.94
CA ALA A 118 -20.95 5.50 32.72
C ALA A 118 -22.24 5.65 33.55
N VAL A 119 -23.04 4.59 33.67
CA VAL A 119 -24.27 4.59 34.50
C VAL A 119 -23.93 4.77 35.97
N VAL A 120 -22.92 4.05 36.48
CA VAL A 120 -22.48 4.17 37.87
C VAL A 120 -21.90 5.56 38.13
N LEU A 121 -21.08 6.10 37.21
CA LEU A 121 -20.53 7.45 37.31
C LEU A 121 -21.64 8.51 37.44
N ARG A 122 -22.67 8.44 36.59
CA ARG A 122 -23.83 9.35 36.69
C ARG A 122 -24.55 9.25 38.03
N ARG A 123 -24.79 8.02 38.50
CA ARG A 123 -25.44 7.78 39.79
C ARG A 123 -24.63 8.41 40.93
N ASN A 124 -23.32 8.18 40.95
CA ASN A 124 -22.43 8.69 41.98
C ASN A 124 -22.35 10.22 41.95
N LEU A 125 -22.38 10.86 40.78
CA LEU A 125 -22.45 12.32 40.66
C LEU A 125 -23.76 12.90 41.19
N LYS A 126 -24.88 12.23 40.95
CA LYS A 126 -26.19 12.64 41.50
C LYS A 126 -26.23 12.49 43.03
N GLU A 127 -25.63 11.42 43.55
CA GLU A 127 -25.48 11.24 44.99
C GLU A 127 -24.57 12.32 45.60
N LEU A 128 -23.46 12.64 44.94
CA LEU A 128 -22.56 13.71 45.34
C LEU A 128 -23.25 15.08 45.38
N ASP A 129 -24.05 15.41 44.36
CA ASP A 129 -24.86 16.63 44.31
C ASP A 129 -25.82 16.71 45.51
N SER A 130 -26.53 15.62 45.80
CA SER A 130 -27.46 15.54 46.94
C SER A 130 -26.74 15.69 48.29
N LEU A 131 -25.56 15.07 48.42
CA LEU A 131 -24.73 15.19 49.62
C LEU A 131 -24.25 16.63 49.84
N VAL A 132 -23.84 17.35 48.79
CA VAL A 132 -23.40 18.74 48.95
C VAL A 132 -24.56 19.66 49.33
N VAL A 133 -25.77 19.43 48.82
CA VAL A 133 -26.97 20.15 49.29
C VAL A 133 -27.18 19.94 50.79
N ALA A 134 -27.15 18.69 51.27
CA ALA A 134 -27.27 18.37 52.68
C ALA A 134 -26.14 19.01 53.52
N ARG A 135 -24.89 18.99 53.03
CA ARG A 135 -23.76 19.65 53.70
C ARG A 135 -24.00 21.16 53.87
N LEU A 136 -24.47 21.84 52.83
CA LEU A 136 -24.72 23.28 52.87
C LEU A 136 -25.84 23.64 53.86
N GLU A 137 -26.83 22.77 54.03
CA GLU A 137 -27.87 22.92 55.07
C GLU A 137 -27.29 22.77 56.48
N VAL A 138 -26.43 21.77 56.69
CA VAL A 138 -25.72 21.57 57.96
C VAL A 138 -24.81 22.78 58.28
N VAL A 139 -24.11 23.31 57.29
CA VAL A 139 -23.27 24.52 57.44
C VAL A 139 -24.11 25.72 57.85
N ALA A 140 -25.25 25.96 57.20
CA ALA A 140 -26.16 27.05 57.54
C ALA A 140 -26.74 26.89 58.97
N ARG A 141 -27.13 25.66 59.35
CA ARG A 141 -27.59 25.36 60.72
C ARG A 141 -26.49 25.61 61.75
N LYS A 142 -25.25 25.24 61.44
CA LYS A 142 -24.09 25.46 62.32
C LYS A 142 -23.81 26.94 62.53
N GLU A 143 -23.95 27.77 61.49
CA GLU A 143 -23.83 29.23 61.60
C GLU A 143 -24.88 29.82 62.55
N GLU A 144 -26.14 29.37 62.45
CA GLU A 144 -27.21 29.77 63.38
C GLU A 144 -26.91 29.34 64.83
N LEU A 145 -26.42 28.11 65.03
CA LEU A 145 -26.03 27.62 66.36
C LEU A 145 -24.85 28.42 66.96
N LEU A 146 -23.89 28.83 66.13
CA LEU A 146 -22.78 29.69 66.57
C LEU A 146 -23.25 31.11 66.93
N ASN A 147 -24.21 31.66 66.21
CA ASN A 147 -24.84 32.93 66.56
C ASN A 147 -25.60 32.84 67.90
N ARG A 148 -26.33 31.75 68.12
CA ARG A 148 -26.99 31.45 69.40
C ARG A 148 -25.97 31.31 70.53
N LEU A 149 -24.87 30.59 70.31
CA LEU A 149 -23.77 30.49 71.27
C LEU A 149 -23.23 31.87 71.65
N ALA A 150 -22.93 32.73 70.67
CA ALA A 150 -22.43 34.08 70.93
C ALA A 150 -23.42 34.91 71.78
N ALA A 151 -24.72 34.79 71.52
CA ALA A 151 -25.77 35.45 72.30
C ALA A 151 -25.86 34.91 73.74
N THR A 152 -25.84 33.57 73.91
CA THR A 152 -25.86 32.91 75.23
C THR A 152 -24.61 33.25 76.05
N THR A 153 -23.41 33.21 75.45
CA THR A 153 -22.15 33.61 76.10
C THR A 153 -22.20 35.06 76.56
N THR A 154 -22.56 35.99 75.66
CA THR A 154 -22.64 37.41 76.00
C THR A 154 -23.69 37.69 77.07
N GLY A 155 -24.86 37.05 76.99
CA GLY A 155 -25.94 37.18 77.97
C GLY A 155 -25.54 36.67 79.36
N SER A 156 -24.84 35.53 79.40
CA SER A 156 -24.35 34.91 80.65
C SER A 156 -23.27 35.77 81.31
N GLN A 157 -22.31 36.27 80.53
CA GLN A 157 -21.26 37.15 81.03
C GLN A 157 -21.83 38.46 81.60
N ARG A 158 -22.81 39.09 80.93
CA ARG A 158 -23.47 40.31 81.44
C ARG A 158 -24.22 40.06 82.76
N LEU A 159 -24.87 38.90 82.87
CA LEU A 159 -25.60 38.53 84.08
C LEU A 159 -24.67 38.45 85.30
N LEU A 160 -23.50 37.79 85.13
CA LEU A 160 -22.52 37.61 86.19
C LEU A 160 -21.63 38.85 86.44
N ALA A 161 -21.34 39.64 85.40
CA ALA A 161 -20.54 40.86 85.52
C ALA A 161 -21.14 41.89 86.48
N THR A 162 -22.47 41.91 86.62
CA THR A 162 -23.15 42.78 87.59
C THR A 162 -22.70 42.49 89.03
N GLY A 163 -22.44 41.23 89.37
CA GLY A 163 -21.93 40.83 90.68
C GLY A 163 -20.52 41.37 90.95
N ILE A 164 -19.66 41.40 89.92
CA ILE A 164 -18.31 41.97 90.00
C ILE A 164 -18.36 43.47 90.32
N VAL A 165 -19.18 44.22 89.59
CA VAL A 165 -19.30 45.68 89.79
C VAL A 165 -19.81 46.00 91.21
N VAL A 166 -20.78 45.22 91.71
CA VAL A 166 -21.28 45.36 93.07
C VAL A 166 -20.18 45.06 94.09
N MET A 167 -19.42 43.99 93.90
CA MET A 167 -18.30 43.61 94.77
C MET A 167 -17.22 44.70 94.84
N ASP A 168 -16.78 45.20 93.68
CA ASP A 168 -15.76 46.25 93.57
C ASP A 168 -16.20 47.54 94.27
N SER A 169 -17.50 47.86 94.24
CA SER A 169 -18.04 49.06 94.90
C SER A 169 -18.17 48.93 96.43
N ARG A 170 -18.46 47.72 96.95
CA ARG A 170 -18.71 47.47 98.39
C ARG A 170 -17.44 47.15 99.17
N LEU A 171 -16.43 46.56 98.53
CA LEU A 171 -15.19 46.16 99.18
C LEU A 171 -14.46 47.33 99.89
N PRO A 172 -14.32 48.54 99.31
CA PRO A 172 -13.74 49.68 100.01
C PRO A 172 -14.58 50.14 101.20
N GLN A 173 -15.92 50.04 101.10
CA GLN A 173 -16.85 50.46 102.14
C GLN A 173 -16.73 49.55 103.37
N TRP A 174 -16.71 48.23 103.18
CA TRP A 174 -16.49 47.28 104.29
C TRP A 174 -15.13 47.47 104.94
N ARG A 175 -14.07 47.69 104.15
CA ARG A 175 -12.72 47.98 104.68
C ARG A 175 -12.70 49.24 105.53
N ALA A 176 -13.35 50.32 105.09
CA ALA A 176 -13.44 51.57 105.83
C ALA A 176 -14.17 51.37 107.17
N VAL A 177 -15.33 50.68 107.17
CA VAL A 177 -16.10 50.40 108.39
C VAL A 177 -15.32 49.50 109.35
N ALA A 178 -14.62 48.49 108.85
CA ALA A 178 -13.82 47.58 109.68
C ALA A 178 -12.61 48.27 110.34
N ALA A 179 -12.01 49.27 109.66
CA ALA A 179 -10.85 50.02 110.14
C ALA A 179 -11.20 51.18 111.09
N ASP A 180 -12.45 51.65 111.10
CA ASP A 180 -12.87 52.77 111.92
C ASP A 180 -13.05 52.38 113.41
N THR A 181 -12.04 52.70 114.22
CA THR A 181 -12.02 52.41 115.67
C THR A 181 -13.04 53.21 116.47
N SER A 182 -13.68 54.24 115.90
CA SER A 182 -14.74 55.00 116.56
C SER A 182 -16.08 54.25 116.58
N LEU A 183 -16.23 53.22 115.76
CA LEU A 183 -17.43 52.40 115.68
C LEU A 183 -17.44 51.25 116.71
N SER A 184 -18.64 50.86 117.14
CA SER A 184 -18.82 49.76 118.09
C SER A 184 -18.21 48.45 117.55
N PRO A 185 -17.65 47.59 118.43
CA PRO A 185 -17.12 46.28 118.04
C PRO A 185 -18.13 45.43 117.24
N ASP A 186 -19.41 45.48 117.61
CA ASP A 186 -20.48 44.72 116.93
C ASP A 186 -20.72 45.19 115.50
N ARG A 187 -20.67 46.51 115.23
CA ARG A 187 -20.82 47.04 113.86
C ARG A 187 -19.64 46.65 112.96
N ARG A 188 -18.43 46.65 113.51
CA ARG A 188 -17.22 46.21 112.79
C ARG A 188 -17.28 44.71 112.50
N ALA A 189 -17.71 43.90 113.46
CA ALA A 189 -17.91 42.47 113.29
C ALA A 189 -18.99 42.16 112.24
N ALA A 190 -20.12 42.89 112.23
CA ALA A 190 -21.18 42.73 111.25
C ALA A 190 -20.70 43.07 109.82
N ALA A 191 -19.95 44.16 109.64
CA ALA A 191 -19.40 44.52 108.32
C ALA A 191 -18.37 43.49 107.81
N MET A 192 -17.55 42.92 108.71
CA MET A 192 -16.63 41.85 108.38
C MET A 192 -17.37 40.56 107.99
N ALA A 193 -18.44 40.20 108.72
CA ALA A 193 -19.26 39.03 108.42
C ALA A 193 -19.99 39.16 107.07
N ASP A 194 -20.50 40.36 106.76
CA ASP A 194 -21.12 40.69 105.46
C ASP A 194 -20.10 40.61 104.32
N MET A 195 -18.88 41.13 104.52
CA MET A 195 -17.79 40.99 103.55
C MET A 195 -17.41 39.52 103.30
N VAL A 196 -17.29 38.70 104.35
CA VAL A 196 -16.98 37.26 104.21
C VAL A 196 -18.08 36.54 103.44
N HIS A 197 -19.36 36.81 103.73
CA HIS A 197 -20.48 36.25 102.98
C HIS A 197 -20.47 36.66 101.50
N ALA A 198 -20.19 37.93 101.22
CA ALA A 198 -20.14 38.43 99.86
C ALA A 198 -18.97 37.82 99.06
N ILE A 199 -17.78 37.68 99.67
CA ILE A 199 -16.63 37.02 99.03
C ILE A 199 -16.94 35.54 98.77
N ALA A 200 -17.57 34.84 99.73
CA ALA A 200 -17.97 33.45 99.55
C ALA A 200 -18.97 33.27 98.40
N ALA A 201 -19.91 34.20 98.22
CA ALA A 201 -20.86 34.21 97.10
C ALA A 201 -20.23 34.59 95.74
N TYR A 202 -19.06 35.24 95.75
CA TYR A 202 -18.37 35.70 94.55
C TYR A 202 -17.51 34.62 93.88
N ILE A 203 -16.91 33.72 94.67
CA ILE A 203 -16.03 32.65 94.16
C ILE A 203 -16.74 31.77 93.10
N PRO A 204 -17.98 31.26 93.34
CA PRO A 204 -18.72 30.51 92.32
C PRO A 204 -19.02 31.31 91.06
N GLN A 205 -19.26 32.63 91.17
CA GLN A 205 -19.50 33.50 90.02
C GLN A 205 -18.25 33.65 89.15
N GLN A 206 -17.07 33.81 89.77
CA GLN A 206 -15.80 33.88 89.04
C GLN A 206 -15.47 32.55 88.36
N LYS A 207 -15.72 31.42 89.05
CA LYS A 207 -15.58 30.09 88.46
C LYS A 207 -16.52 29.91 87.27
N ALA A 208 -17.79 30.30 87.42
CA ALA A 208 -18.77 30.24 86.34
C ALA A 208 -18.34 31.07 85.12
N LEU A 209 -17.76 32.26 85.30
CA LEU A 209 -17.23 33.06 84.19
C LEU A 209 -16.10 32.37 83.42
N LEU A 210 -15.17 31.72 84.14
CA LEU A 210 -14.09 30.96 83.52
C LEU A 210 -14.64 29.75 82.74
N GLU A 211 -15.59 29.01 83.33
CA GLU A 211 -16.20 27.86 82.67
C GLU A 211 -17.05 28.27 81.46
N ILE A 212 -17.74 29.42 81.49
CA ILE A 212 -18.44 29.98 80.30
C ILE A 212 -17.46 30.21 79.15
N SER A 213 -16.32 30.84 79.42
CA SER A 213 -15.29 31.06 78.41
C SER A 213 -14.72 29.74 77.89
N ALA A 214 -14.47 28.77 78.77
CA ALA A 214 -13.99 27.44 78.38
C ALA A 214 -14.99 26.69 77.49
N VAL A 215 -16.28 26.71 77.85
CA VAL A 215 -17.38 26.11 77.07
C VAL A 215 -17.49 26.79 75.70
N ASN A 216 -17.50 28.13 75.66
CA ASN A 216 -17.55 28.90 74.42
C ASN A 216 -16.39 28.53 73.48
N ASP A 217 -15.16 28.56 73.99
CA ASP A 217 -13.97 28.27 73.20
C ASP A 217 -13.97 26.81 72.70
N ALA A 218 -14.41 25.87 73.52
CA ALA A 218 -14.51 24.47 73.15
C ALA A 218 -15.58 24.24 72.08
N LEU A 219 -16.76 24.89 72.18
CA LEU A 219 -17.81 24.78 71.15
C LEU A 219 -17.40 25.43 69.82
N VAL A 220 -16.70 26.56 69.84
CA VAL A 220 -16.14 27.18 68.63
C VAL A 220 -15.09 26.27 67.97
N LYS A 221 -14.22 25.64 68.76
CA LYS A 221 -13.26 24.63 68.27
C LYS A 221 -13.97 23.38 67.74
N ALA A 222 -15.00 22.90 68.42
CA ALA A 222 -15.80 21.76 67.99
C ALA A 222 -16.45 22.03 66.63
N ALA A 223 -16.98 23.23 66.39
CA ALA A 223 -17.60 23.62 65.13
C ALA A 223 -16.65 23.55 63.90
N THR A 224 -15.33 23.59 64.14
CA THR A 224 -14.29 23.62 63.11
C THR A 224 -13.35 22.41 63.16
N ALA A 225 -13.61 21.43 64.04
CA ALA A 225 -12.77 20.25 64.25
C ALA A 225 -12.50 19.51 62.92
N PRO A 226 -11.25 19.28 62.51
CA PRO A 226 -10.95 18.78 61.17
C PRO A 226 -11.34 17.31 60.98
N THR A 227 -11.28 16.50 62.04
CA THR A 227 -11.68 15.08 61.99
C THR A 227 -12.65 14.73 63.11
N ARG A 228 -13.30 13.55 62.99
CA ARG A 228 -14.13 13.00 64.07
C ARG A 228 -13.32 12.70 65.33
N GLY A 229 -12.05 12.33 65.16
CA GLY A 229 -11.13 12.10 66.29
C GLY A 229 -10.87 13.38 67.07
N ASP A 230 -10.58 14.48 66.38
CA ASP A 230 -10.36 15.79 67.02
C ASP A 230 -11.61 16.29 67.72
N LEU A 231 -12.79 16.08 67.11
CA LEU A 231 -14.07 16.42 67.72
C LEU A 231 -14.26 15.67 69.05
N ALA A 232 -14.00 14.36 69.07
CA ALA A 232 -14.09 13.55 70.30
C ALA A 232 -13.11 14.03 71.39
N LEU A 233 -11.90 14.45 71.01
CA LEU A 233 -10.90 15.00 71.95
C LEU A 233 -11.34 16.35 72.55
N ILE A 234 -12.10 17.16 71.81
CA ILE A 234 -12.64 18.45 72.29
C ILE A 234 -13.86 18.24 73.21
N LEU A 235 -14.68 17.22 72.94
CA LEU A 235 -15.89 16.94 73.72
C LEU A 235 -15.61 16.59 75.18
N PHE A 236 -14.55 15.82 75.45
CA PHE A 236 -14.22 15.43 76.82
C PHE A 236 -14.01 16.62 77.80
N PRO A 237 -13.12 17.58 77.52
CA PRO A 237 -12.98 18.76 78.39
C PRO A 237 -14.20 19.69 78.35
N LEU A 238 -14.98 19.70 77.27
CA LEU A 238 -16.22 20.47 77.16
C LEU A 238 -17.27 19.97 78.16
N HIS A 239 -17.56 18.66 78.19
CA HIS A 239 -18.52 18.08 79.16
C HIS A 239 -18.10 18.31 80.60
N ARG A 240 -16.80 18.24 80.91
CA ARG A 240 -16.26 18.59 82.23
C ARG A 240 -16.55 20.06 82.61
N SER A 241 -16.35 20.97 81.67
CA SER A 241 -16.55 22.41 81.89
C SER A 241 -18.05 22.73 82.05
N LEU A 242 -18.91 22.04 81.29
CA LEU A 242 -20.37 22.14 81.42
C LEU A 242 -20.87 21.64 82.79
N ALA A 243 -20.40 20.48 83.26
CA ALA A 243 -20.74 19.97 84.59
C ALA A 243 -20.24 20.90 85.72
N ALA A 244 -19.08 21.52 85.54
CA ALA A 244 -18.57 22.52 86.48
C ALA A 244 -19.43 23.80 86.48
N LEU A 245 -19.96 24.20 85.32
CA LEU A 245 -20.88 25.32 85.17
C LEU A 245 -22.23 25.04 85.83
N GLU A 246 -22.76 23.83 85.66
CA GLU A 246 -23.99 23.37 86.31
C GLU A 246 -23.85 23.38 87.85
N THR A 247 -22.73 22.86 88.36
CA THR A 247 -22.41 22.91 89.79
C THR A 247 -22.36 24.37 90.28
N ALA A 248 -21.64 25.24 89.57
CA ALA A 248 -21.53 26.66 89.94
C ALA A 248 -22.89 27.37 89.88
N SER A 249 -23.83 26.94 89.02
CA SER A 249 -25.17 27.50 88.96
C SER A 249 -25.97 27.28 90.25
N SER A 250 -25.74 26.17 90.94
CA SER A 250 -26.39 25.85 92.22
C SER A 250 -25.84 26.66 93.39
N GLU A 251 -24.60 27.15 93.27
CA GLU A 251 -23.86 27.88 94.31
C GLU A 251 -24.01 29.42 94.21
N ILE A 252 -24.64 29.93 93.14
CA ILE A 252 -24.89 31.36 92.92
C ILE A 252 -26.10 31.84 93.73
N ASP A 253 -26.09 33.13 94.12
CA ASP A 253 -27.19 33.82 94.81
C ASP A 253 -28.56 33.52 94.20
N GLU A 254 -29.54 33.26 95.07
CA GLU A 254 -30.91 32.83 94.74
C GLU A 254 -31.62 33.78 93.75
N LYS A 255 -31.30 35.08 93.76
CA LYS A 255 -31.89 36.07 92.83
C LYS A 255 -31.39 35.91 91.39
N LEU A 256 -30.18 35.42 91.21
CA LEU A 256 -29.54 35.21 89.89
C LEU A 256 -29.64 33.76 89.43
N GLN A 257 -29.76 32.81 90.36
CA GLN A 257 -29.77 31.38 90.11
C GLN A 257 -30.78 30.98 89.01
N THR A 258 -32.04 31.42 89.09
CA THR A 258 -33.07 31.06 88.10
C THR A 258 -32.71 31.53 86.68
N ARG A 259 -32.21 32.77 86.54
CA ARG A 259 -31.84 33.32 85.23
C ARG A 259 -30.56 32.70 84.69
N PHE A 260 -29.63 32.35 85.58
CA PHE A 260 -28.38 31.74 85.20
C PHE A 260 -28.57 30.28 84.80
N ARG A 261 -29.42 29.52 85.50
CA ARG A 261 -29.76 28.14 85.13
C ARG A 261 -30.34 28.05 83.72
N LEU A 262 -31.25 28.94 83.35
CA LEU A 262 -31.76 29.03 81.97
C LEU A 262 -30.65 29.19 80.92
N ARG A 263 -29.55 29.88 81.26
CA ARG A 263 -28.39 30.01 80.36
C ARG A 263 -27.52 28.75 80.33
N VAL A 264 -27.39 28.06 81.46
CA VAL A 264 -26.69 26.77 81.51
C VAL A 264 -27.44 25.74 80.67
N ASP A 265 -28.77 25.69 80.76
CA ASP A 265 -29.62 24.83 79.93
C ASP A 265 -29.43 25.13 78.42
N GLU A 266 -29.28 26.42 78.05
CA GLU A 266 -28.96 26.80 76.66
C GLU A 266 -27.58 26.27 76.22
N PHE A 267 -26.56 26.31 77.08
CA PHE A 267 -25.24 25.73 76.78
C PHE A 267 -25.29 24.21 76.67
N GLU A 268 -26.10 23.53 77.49
CA GLU A 268 -26.32 22.10 77.41
C GLU A 268 -26.93 21.71 76.06
N VAL A 269 -27.99 22.40 75.63
CA VAL A 269 -28.62 22.17 74.30
C VAL A 269 -27.65 22.44 73.13
N LEU A 270 -26.72 23.39 73.28
CA LEU A 270 -25.69 23.65 72.27
C LEU A 270 -24.55 22.62 72.27
N THR A 271 -24.39 21.89 73.37
CA THR A 271 -23.33 20.89 73.59
C THR A 271 -23.79 19.49 73.21
N ASP A 272 -24.98 19.09 73.65
CA ASP A 272 -25.53 17.74 73.49
C ASP A 272 -26.90 17.74 72.80
N GLY A 273 -27.23 16.62 72.14
CA GLY A 273 -28.48 16.42 71.40
C GLY A 273 -28.40 16.73 69.90
N GLU A 274 -29.53 16.51 69.21
CA GLU A 274 -29.63 16.58 67.74
C GLU A 274 -29.45 17.99 67.17
N SER A 275 -29.67 19.03 67.98
CA SER A 275 -29.51 20.44 67.59
C SER A 275 -28.24 21.07 68.17
N SER A 276 -27.25 20.26 68.55
CA SER A 276 -25.99 20.72 69.12
C SER A 276 -24.95 21.05 68.04
N ILE A 277 -23.98 21.88 68.41
CA ILE A 277 -22.85 22.24 67.54
C ILE A 277 -21.97 21.01 67.22
N PRO A 278 -21.60 20.16 68.19
CA PRO A 278 -20.84 18.96 67.89
C PRO A 278 -21.57 18.00 66.96
N LYS A 279 -22.89 17.83 67.14
CA LYS A 279 -23.69 16.97 66.25
C LYS A 279 -23.71 17.50 64.81
N ALA A 280 -23.92 18.79 64.64
CA ALA A 280 -23.85 19.42 63.32
C ALA A 280 -22.46 19.24 62.67
N ARG A 281 -21.37 19.34 63.44
CA ARG A 281 -20.04 19.06 62.88
C ARG A 281 -19.84 17.59 62.53
N GLU A 282 -20.33 16.66 63.37
CA GLU A 282 -20.26 15.22 63.10
C GLU A 282 -20.95 14.86 61.78
N GLU A 283 -22.14 15.42 61.54
CA GLU A 283 -22.89 15.26 60.30
C GLU A 283 -22.14 15.84 59.10
N GLU A 284 -21.58 17.05 59.23
CA GLU A 284 -20.79 17.66 58.17
C GLU A 284 -19.57 16.79 57.80
N LEU A 285 -18.86 16.26 58.80
CA LEU A 285 -17.74 15.34 58.60
C LEU A 285 -18.18 14.01 57.98
N ALA A 286 -19.38 13.52 58.32
CA ALA A 286 -19.96 12.32 57.72
C ALA A 286 -20.16 12.51 56.21
N VAL A 287 -20.79 13.62 55.85
CA VAL A 287 -21.10 13.98 54.46
C VAL A 287 -19.82 14.20 53.66
N LEU A 288 -18.83 14.89 54.22
CA LEU A 288 -17.52 15.05 53.59
C LEU A 288 -16.84 13.70 53.35
N SER A 289 -16.84 12.81 54.34
CA SER A 289 -16.24 11.47 54.18
C SER A 289 -16.96 10.64 53.11
N GLN A 290 -18.28 10.71 53.03
CA GLN A 290 -19.03 10.01 51.99
C GLN A 290 -18.77 10.61 50.61
N GLY A 291 -18.69 11.94 50.50
CA GLY A 291 -18.32 12.64 49.28
C GLY A 291 -16.93 12.24 48.78
N GLU A 292 -15.93 12.16 49.66
CA GLU A 292 -14.57 11.70 49.32
C GLU A 292 -14.56 10.25 48.80
N LYS A 293 -15.37 9.35 49.39
CA LYS A 293 -15.52 7.98 48.90
C LYS A 293 -16.10 7.93 47.49
N LEU A 294 -17.15 8.71 47.22
CA LEU A 294 -17.73 8.81 45.88
C LEU A 294 -16.75 9.38 44.85
N LEU A 295 -15.94 10.38 45.23
CA LEU A 295 -14.89 10.91 44.36
C LEU A 295 -13.81 9.87 44.05
N ALA A 296 -13.40 9.08 45.05
CA ALA A 296 -12.44 7.99 44.84
C ALA A 296 -13.02 6.91 43.91
N GLU A 297 -14.30 6.57 44.06
CA GLU A 297 -15.01 5.63 43.19
C GLU A 297 -15.13 6.17 41.76
N ASN A 298 -15.49 7.45 41.58
CA ASN A 298 -15.56 8.10 40.26
C ASN A 298 -14.21 8.09 39.55
N ASN A 299 -13.12 8.36 40.27
CA ASN A 299 -11.77 8.27 39.72
C ASN A 299 -11.40 6.83 39.32
N ARG A 300 -11.86 5.83 40.07
CA ARG A 300 -11.65 4.41 39.73
C ARG A 300 -12.46 4.01 38.50
N LEU A 301 -13.72 4.45 38.42
CA LEU A 301 -14.60 4.20 37.27
C LEU A 301 -14.05 4.86 36.00
N SER A 302 -13.61 6.12 36.08
CA SER A 302 -12.98 6.81 34.95
C SER A 302 -11.74 6.06 34.46
N ARG A 303 -10.83 5.62 35.35
CA ARG A 303 -9.67 4.79 34.96
C ARG A 303 -10.08 3.45 34.34
N SER A 304 -11.11 2.80 34.87
CA SER A 304 -11.63 1.54 34.33
C SER A 304 -12.19 1.74 32.92
N LEU A 305 -12.89 2.86 32.70
CA LEU A 305 -13.43 3.23 31.40
C LEU A 305 -12.31 3.55 30.40
N THR A 306 -11.29 4.31 30.80
CA THR A 306 -10.08 4.53 29.98
C THR A 306 -9.44 3.21 29.59
N ALA A 307 -9.25 2.29 30.55
CA ALA A 307 -8.66 0.98 30.27
C ALA A 307 -9.53 0.10 29.34
N ALA A 308 -10.85 0.17 29.45
CA ALA A 308 -11.76 -0.53 28.55
C ALA A 308 -11.72 0.06 27.13
N VAL A 309 -11.67 1.39 27.01
CA VAL A 309 -11.47 2.09 25.73
C VAL A 309 -10.12 1.73 25.11
N ASP A 310 -9.04 1.73 25.88
CA ASP A 310 -7.70 1.38 25.38
C ASP A 310 -7.68 -0.06 24.84
N ARG A 311 -8.36 -1.00 25.50
CA ARG A 311 -8.53 -2.38 24.99
C ARG A 311 -9.27 -2.41 23.66
N LEU A 312 -10.31 -1.59 23.51
CA LEU A 312 -11.11 -1.50 22.29
C LEU A 312 -10.29 -0.90 21.14
N VAL A 313 -9.58 0.20 21.39
CA VAL A 313 -8.68 0.84 20.41
C VAL A 313 -7.55 -0.13 20.03
N ALA A 314 -6.92 -0.81 21.00
CA ALA A 314 -5.88 -1.79 20.73
C ALA A 314 -6.40 -3.04 19.98
N ALA A 315 -7.68 -3.41 20.15
CA ALA A 315 -8.29 -4.46 19.34
C ALA A 315 -8.50 -3.97 17.90
N ALA A 316 -9.01 -2.76 17.71
CA ALA A 316 -9.18 -2.15 16.39
C ALA A 316 -7.84 -1.99 15.65
N ASP A 317 -6.80 -1.47 16.31
CA ASP A 317 -5.46 -1.32 15.74
C ASP A 317 -4.87 -2.66 15.29
N ARG A 318 -5.04 -3.72 16.10
CA ARG A 318 -4.57 -5.06 15.74
C ARG A 318 -5.29 -5.60 14.51
N GLU A 319 -6.58 -5.33 14.39
CA GLU A 319 -7.39 -5.77 13.25
C GLU A 319 -7.04 -4.97 11.98
N ILE A 320 -6.88 -3.65 12.08
CA ILE A 320 -6.38 -2.79 10.99
C ILE A 320 -5.00 -3.26 10.53
N ALA A 321 -4.09 -3.56 11.45
CA ALA A 321 -2.75 -4.06 11.13
C ALA A 321 -2.78 -5.47 10.51
N ALA A 322 -3.77 -6.30 10.83
CA ALA A 322 -3.97 -7.59 10.19
C ALA A 322 -4.46 -7.42 8.74
N SER A 323 -5.52 -6.64 8.52
CA SER A 323 -6.05 -6.34 7.18
C SER A 323 -5.03 -5.60 6.31
N GLY A 324 -4.25 -4.68 6.87
CA GLY A 324 -3.18 -3.99 6.15
C GLY A 324 -2.05 -4.95 5.70
N ARG A 325 -1.71 -5.96 6.51
CA ARG A 325 -0.74 -6.99 6.12
C ARG A 325 -1.28 -7.90 5.01
N GLU A 326 -2.55 -8.26 5.08
CA GLU A 326 -3.23 -9.05 4.04
C GLU A 326 -3.26 -8.30 2.70
N ALA A 327 -3.67 -7.03 2.72
CA ALA A 327 -3.63 -6.15 1.54
C ALA A 327 -2.20 -6.02 0.96
N ALA A 328 -1.18 -5.86 1.82
CA ALA A 328 0.21 -5.77 1.37
C ALA A 328 0.70 -7.08 0.73
N LEU A 329 0.26 -8.25 1.20
CA LEU A 329 0.55 -9.53 0.57
C LEU A 329 -0.11 -9.62 -0.81
N VAL A 330 -1.40 -9.32 -0.91
CA VAL A 330 -2.13 -9.31 -2.19
C VAL A 330 -1.48 -8.33 -3.18
N GLN A 331 -1.09 -7.14 -2.73
CA GLN A 331 -0.40 -6.15 -3.55
C GLN A 331 0.97 -6.65 -4.03
N ARG A 332 1.79 -7.28 -3.17
CA ARG A 332 3.10 -7.82 -3.56
C ARG A 332 2.98 -8.97 -4.54
N TYR A 333 2.07 -9.92 -4.28
CA TYR A 333 1.80 -11.03 -5.20
C TYR A 333 1.26 -10.51 -6.54
N GLY A 334 0.28 -9.59 -6.52
CA GLY A 334 -0.25 -8.95 -7.72
C GLY A 334 0.83 -8.24 -8.54
N THR A 335 1.69 -7.46 -7.89
CA THR A 335 2.84 -6.81 -8.54
C THR A 335 3.80 -7.82 -9.16
N GLY A 336 4.12 -8.90 -8.44
CA GLY A 336 4.97 -9.98 -8.95
C GLY A 336 4.38 -10.68 -10.17
N VAL A 337 3.07 -10.94 -10.18
CA VAL A 337 2.35 -11.52 -11.33
C VAL A 337 2.38 -10.58 -12.52
N VAL A 338 2.17 -9.27 -12.33
CA VAL A 338 2.21 -8.27 -13.40
C VAL A 338 3.62 -8.14 -14.00
N LEU A 339 4.66 -8.02 -13.16
CA LEU A 339 6.04 -7.96 -13.64
C LEU A 339 6.48 -9.26 -14.33
N GLY A 340 6.12 -10.41 -13.76
CA GLY A 340 6.43 -11.73 -14.32
C GLY A 340 5.77 -11.96 -15.68
N SER A 341 4.50 -11.60 -15.80
CA SER A 341 3.75 -11.70 -17.08
C SER A 341 4.24 -10.69 -18.12
N ALA A 342 4.64 -9.48 -17.73
CA ALA A 342 5.29 -8.52 -18.62
C ALA A 342 6.63 -9.05 -19.13
N PHE A 343 7.47 -9.60 -18.24
CA PHE A 343 8.74 -10.23 -18.62
C PHE A 343 8.54 -11.44 -19.54
N LEU A 344 7.59 -12.34 -19.22
CA LEU A 344 7.25 -13.48 -20.08
C LEU A 344 6.71 -13.04 -21.45
N SER A 345 5.91 -11.98 -21.51
CA SER A 345 5.41 -11.42 -22.77
C SER A 345 6.55 -10.86 -23.62
N LEU A 346 7.49 -10.15 -23.01
CA LEU A 346 8.67 -9.63 -23.69
C LEU A 346 9.58 -10.76 -24.19
N LEU A 347 9.85 -11.74 -23.32
CA LEU A 347 10.69 -12.89 -23.64
C LEU A 347 10.07 -13.73 -24.75
N SER A 348 8.76 -14.03 -24.66
CA SER A 348 8.05 -14.78 -25.71
C SER A 348 8.02 -14.02 -27.04
N SER A 349 7.85 -12.69 -27.02
CA SER A 349 7.98 -11.87 -28.22
C SER A 349 9.36 -11.99 -28.86
N VAL A 350 10.44 -11.83 -28.08
CA VAL A 350 11.81 -11.99 -28.56
C VAL A 350 12.04 -13.40 -29.11
N LEU A 351 11.58 -14.42 -28.40
CA LEU A 351 11.78 -15.83 -28.77
C LEU A 351 11.02 -16.19 -30.05
N VAL A 352 9.80 -15.66 -30.23
CA VAL A 352 9.01 -15.80 -31.47
C VAL A 352 9.72 -15.12 -32.63
N VAL A 353 10.22 -13.90 -32.44
CA VAL A 353 10.96 -13.20 -33.50
C VAL A 353 12.25 -13.96 -33.86
N TRP A 354 13.02 -14.39 -32.86
CA TRP A 354 14.32 -15.04 -33.08
C TRP A 354 14.21 -16.46 -33.64
N LEU A 355 13.44 -17.35 -33.00
CA LEU A 355 13.36 -18.75 -33.42
C LEU A 355 12.44 -18.95 -34.63
N TYR A 356 11.32 -18.23 -34.67
CA TYR A 356 10.29 -18.47 -35.68
C TYR A 356 10.40 -17.51 -36.86
N VAL A 357 10.45 -16.20 -36.62
CA VAL A 357 10.50 -15.23 -37.73
C VAL A 357 11.85 -15.24 -38.42
N ASP A 358 12.95 -15.07 -37.69
CA ASP A 358 14.28 -14.98 -38.30
C ASP A 358 14.76 -16.33 -38.84
N ARG A 359 14.80 -17.34 -37.98
CA ARG A 359 15.32 -18.67 -38.34
C ARG A 359 14.43 -19.49 -39.26
N SER A 360 13.10 -19.41 -39.14
CA SER A 360 12.19 -20.28 -39.89
C SER A 360 11.55 -19.58 -41.09
N LEU A 361 11.18 -18.30 -40.97
CA LEU A 361 10.53 -17.54 -42.04
C LEU A 361 11.51 -16.80 -42.94
N LEU A 362 12.32 -15.89 -42.39
CA LEU A 362 13.22 -15.04 -43.16
C LEU A 362 14.34 -15.84 -43.81
N ALA A 363 14.92 -16.83 -43.11
CA ALA A 363 15.92 -17.71 -43.71
C ALA A 363 15.38 -18.49 -44.92
N ARG A 364 14.18 -19.08 -44.80
CA ARG A 364 13.55 -19.82 -45.92
C ARG A 364 13.13 -18.90 -47.06
N LEU A 365 12.58 -17.73 -46.75
CA LEU A 365 12.23 -16.72 -47.75
C LEU A 365 13.49 -16.21 -48.48
N GLY A 366 14.57 -15.97 -47.75
CA GLY A 366 15.87 -15.59 -48.29
C GLY A 366 16.45 -16.67 -49.21
N ALA A 367 16.36 -17.94 -48.83
CA ALA A 367 16.80 -19.05 -49.67
C ALA A 367 15.97 -19.17 -50.97
N VAL A 368 14.64 -19.03 -50.91
CA VAL A 368 13.78 -19.01 -52.11
C VAL A 368 14.11 -17.81 -52.99
N SER A 369 14.30 -16.62 -52.40
CA SER A 369 14.65 -15.40 -53.13
C SER A 369 16.02 -15.51 -53.83
N GLN A 370 17.04 -16.04 -53.14
CA GLN A 370 18.35 -16.29 -53.72
C GLN A 370 18.29 -17.33 -54.84
N GLY A 371 17.56 -18.43 -54.65
CA GLY A 371 17.35 -19.44 -55.69
C GLY A 371 16.67 -18.87 -56.93
N MET A 372 15.66 -18.00 -56.75
CA MET A 372 14.97 -17.32 -57.85
C MET A 372 15.92 -16.41 -58.63
N LEU A 373 16.76 -15.62 -57.94
CA LEU A 373 17.75 -14.76 -58.57
C LEU A 373 18.84 -15.56 -59.30
N ALA A 374 19.26 -16.70 -58.75
CA ALA A 374 20.26 -17.56 -59.40
C ALA A 374 19.72 -18.19 -60.69
N ILE A 375 18.48 -18.69 -60.68
CA ILE A 375 17.81 -19.22 -61.87
C ILE A 375 17.63 -18.13 -62.93
N ALA A 376 17.20 -16.92 -62.53
CA ALA A 376 17.08 -15.78 -63.43
C ALA A 376 18.43 -15.33 -64.02
N GLY A 377 19.53 -15.54 -63.29
CA GLY A 377 20.90 -15.30 -63.75
C GLY A 377 21.49 -16.40 -64.62
N GLY A 378 20.75 -17.48 -64.91
CA GLY A 378 21.18 -18.60 -65.75
C GLY A 378 21.84 -19.77 -65.02
N ASP A 379 21.98 -19.71 -63.68
CA ASP A 379 22.48 -20.84 -62.90
C ASP A 379 21.34 -21.79 -62.51
N LEU A 380 21.06 -22.73 -63.41
CA LEU A 380 20.05 -23.78 -63.21
C LEU A 380 20.50 -24.88 -62.23
N ARG A 381 21.71 -24.81 -61.68
CA ARG A 381 22.23 -25.79 -60.70
C ARG A 381 22.20 -25.27 -59.26
N ALA A 382 21.77 -24.03 -59.06
CA ALA A 382 21.64 -23.46 -57.73
C ALA A 382 20.70 -24.31 -56.84
N PRO A 383 21.10 -24.59 -55.59
CA PRO A 383 20.29 -25.39 -54.68
C PRO A 383 19.00 -24.63 -54.31
N LEU A 384 17.85 -25.24 -54.56
CA LEU A 384 16.55 -24.73 -54.11
C LEU A 384 16.19 -25.33 -52.74
N PRO A 385 15.59 -24.53 -51.84
CA PRO A 385 15.12 -25.05 -50.56
C PRO A 385 14.00 -26.09 -50.76
N ALA A 386 13.92 -27.07 -49.85
CA ALA A 386 12.95 -28.16 -49.94
C ALA A 386 11.50 -27.67 -49.93
N ALA A 387 10.64 -28.34 -50.70
CA ALA A 387 9.20 -28.10 -50.70
C ALA A 387 8.61 -28.33 -49.30
N GLY A 388 7.81 -27.37 -48.85
CA GLY A 388 7.14 -27.39 -47.55
C GLY A 388 5.63 -27.29 -47.71
N SER A 389 4.89 -27.63 -46.66
CA SER A 389 3.42 -27.58 -46.66
C SER A 389 2.81 -26.18 -46.46
N ASP A 390 3.65 -25.15 -46.37
CA ASP A 390 3.25 -23.77 -46.14
C ASP A 390 3.40 -22.88 -47.39
N GLU A 391 3.04 -21.61 -47.28
CA GLU A 391 3.01 -20.67 -48.41
C GLU A 391 4.38 -20.49 -49.06
N ILE A 392 5.47 -20.47 -48.29
CA ILE A 392 6.85 -20.41 -48.81
C ILE A 392 7.23 -21.74 -49.47
N GLY A 393 6.82 -22.86 -48.90
CA GLY A 393 7.04 -24.18 -49.49
C GLY A 393 6.38 -24.34 -50.86
N ARG A 394 5.15 -23.83 -51.03
CA ARG A 394 4.46 -23.78 -52.33
C ARG A 394 5.18 -22.90 -53.35
N MET A 395 5.77 -21.78 -52.92
CA MET A 395 6.59 -20.95 -53.80
C MET A 395 7.87 -21.67 -54.23
N ALA A 396 8.54 -22.38 -53.31
CA ALA A 396 9.73 -23.18 -53.62
C ALA A 396 9.42 -24.32 -54.59
N GLU A 397 8.28 -24.98 -54.43
CA GLU A 397 7.80 -26.04 -55.33
C GLU A 397 7.52 -25.50 -56.74
N ALA A 398 6.81 -24.37 -56.85
CA ALA A 398 6.58 -23.72 -58.13
C ALA A 398 7.90 -23.28 -58.81
N LEU A 399 8.87 -22.81 -58.03
CA LEU A 399 10.19 -22.42 -58.52
C LEU A 399 11.02 -23.64 -58.98
N SER A 400 10.91 -24.79 -58.29
CA SER A 400 11.53 -26.04 -58.75
C SER A 400 10.95 -26.48 -60.07
N LEU A 401 9.62 -26.48 -60.22
CA LEU A 401 8.96 -26.83 -61.48
C LEU A 401 9.42 -25.91 -62.63
N PHE A 402 9.56 -24.61 -62.37
CA PHE A 402 10.05 -23.65 -63.34
C PHE A 402 11.51 -23.94 -63.76
N ARG A 403 12.41 -24.21 -62.80
CA ARG A 403 13.79 -24.61 -63.09
C ARG A 403 13.84 -25.89 -63.91
N ASP A 404 13.09 -26.91 -63.52
CA ASP A 404 13.10 -28.22 -64.17
C ASP A 404 12.62 -28.08 -65.63
N THR A 405 11.63 -27.23 -65.88
CA THR A 405 11.17 -26.87 -67.23
C THR A 405 12.26 -26.13 -68.03
N ALA A 406 13.00 -25.21 -67.40
CA ALA A 406 14.08 -24.48 -68.05
C ALA A 406 15.26 -25.38 -68.43
N VAL A 407 15.62 -26.35 -67.58
CA VAL A 407 16.67 -27.35 -67.87
C VAL A 407 16.25 -28.24 -69.05
N GLU A 408 15.01 -28.71 -69.07
CA GLU A 408 14.49 -29.56 -70.15
C GLU A 408 14.54 -28.87 -71.53
N VAL A 409 14.23 -27.56 -71.57
CA VAL A 409 14.28 -26.76 -72.80
C VAL A 409 15.72 -26.60 -73.31
N GLU A 410 16.69 -26.38 -72.42
CA GLU A 410 18.11 -26.24 -72.80
C GLU A 410 18.70 -27.56 -73.33
N GLU A 411 18.41 -28.69 -72.68
CA GLU A 411 18.85 -30.00 -73.14
C GLU A 411 18.29 -30.37 -74.53
N LYS A 412 17.03 -29.98 -74.80
CA LYS A 412 16.41 -30.21 -76.10
C LYS A 412 17.08 -29.42 -77.23
N ASN A 413 17.40 -28.14 -76.99
CA ASN A 413 18.10 -27.31 -77.97
C ASN A 413 19.49 -27.88 -78.35
N LEU A 414 20.24 -28.41 -77.39
CA LEU A 414 21.56 -28.99 -77.65
C LEU A 414 21.49 -30.27 -78.52
N ARG A 415 20.43 -31.08 -78.37
CA ARG A 415 20.23 -32.29 -79.18
C ARG A 415 19.88 -31.95 -80.63
N ASP A 416 19.01 -30.98 -80.85
CA ASP A 416 18.55 -30.59 -82.20
C ASP A 416 19.73 -30.08 -83.08
N VAL A 417 20.68 -29.35 -82.50
CA VAL A 417 21.88 -28.85 -83.22
C VAL A 417 22.82 -29.98 -83.64
N ALA A 418 22.99 -31.01 -82.80
CA ALA A 418 23.87 -32.13 -83.09
C ALA A 418 23.34 -33.01 -84.23
N GLU A 419 22.04 -33.28 -84.26
CA GLU A 419 21.42 -34.08 -85.32
C GLU A 419 21.49 -33.40 -86.70
N ALA A 420 21.32 -32.07 -86.75
CA ALA A 420 21.38 -31.32 -88.00
C ALA A 420 22.76 -31.41 -88.68
N ARG A 421 23.84 -31.40 -87.87
CA ARG A 421 25.22 -31.51 -88.38
C ARG A 421 25.51 -32.89 -88.97
N GLN A 422 25.03 -33.95 -88.34
CA GLN A 422 25.29 -35.32 -88.80
C GLN A 422 24.61 -35.62 -90.14
N ARG A 423 23.34 -35.20 -90.33
CA ARG A 423 22.61 -35.40 -91.60
C ARG A 423 23.31 -34.76 -92.80
N LEU A 424 24.01 -33.65 -92.61
CA LEU A 424 24.69 -32.93 -93.69
C LEU A 424 25.96 -33.66 -94.15
N VAL A 425 26.69 -34.29 -93.23
CA VAL A 425 27.86 -35.12 -93.55
C VAL A 425 27.44 -36.39 -94.28
N ASP A 426 26.41 -37.08 -93.79
CA ASP A 426 25.92 -38.33 -94.40
C ASP A 426 25.42 -38.11 -95.83
N ALA A 427 24.79 -36.96 -96.11
CA ALA A 427 24.33 -36.61 -97.45
C ALA A 427 25.48 -36.44 -98.46
N ILE A 428 26.58 -35.79 -98.07
CA ILE A 428 27.72 -35.52 -98.97
C ILE A 428 28.50 -36.80 -99.31
N GLU A 429 28.64 -37.74 -98.36
CA GLU A 429 29.28 -39.04 -98.63
C GLU A 429 28.49 -39.92 -99.61
N SER A 430 27.17 -39.73 -99.71
CA SER A 430 26.31 -40.54 -100.59
C SER A 430 26.30 -40.10 -102.07
N ILE A 431 26.95 -38.98 -102.41
CA ILE A 431 26.99 -38.45 -103.78
C ILE A 431 27.93 -39.31 -104.64
N SER A 432 27.49 -39.69 -105.84
CA SER A 432 28.26 -40.54 -106.76
C SER A 432 29.43 -39.82 -107.45
N GLU A 433 29.43 -38.50 -107.42
CA GLU A 433 30.51 -37.64 -107.92
C GLU A 433 31.56 -37.40 -106.83
N GLY A 434 32.81 -37.17 -107.26
CA GLY A 434 33.86 -36.76 -106.33
C GLY A 434 33.62 -35.33 -105.86
N PHE A 435 33.32 -35.15 -104.57
CA PHE A 435 33.12 -33.86 -103.94
C PHE A 435 34.31 -33.49 -103.06
N ALA A 436 34.84 -32.28 -103.25
CA ALA A 436 35.78 -31.65 -102.35
C ALA A 436 35.41 -30.18 -102.15
N LEU A 437 35.47 -29.74 -100.90
CA LEU A 437 35.32 -28.36 -100.51
C LEU A 437 36.66 -27.87 -99.96
N TYR A 438 37.13 -26.76 -100.51
CA TYR A 438 38.31 -26.06 -100.03
C TYR A 438 37.88 -24.77 -99.31
N ASP A 439 38.69 -24.29 -98.37
CA ASP A 439 38.49 -22.97 -97.76
C ASP A 439 39.11 -21.88 -98.64
N LYS A 440 38.96 -20.63 -98.20
CA LYS A 440 39.44 -19.41 -98.88
C LYS A 440 40.96 -19.37 -99.08
N GLU A 441 41.71 -20.20 -98.35
CA GLU A 441 43.14 -20.31 -98.50
C GLU A 441 43.53 -21.32 -99.59
N ASP A 442 42.62 -22.15 -100.10
CA ASP A 442 42.80 -23.33 -100.98
C ASP A 442 43.07 -24.64 -100.20
N TRP A 443 42.73 -24.74 -98.90
CA TRP A 443 42.99 -25.93 -98.07
C TRP A 443 41.77 -26.84 -98.01
N LEU A 444 41.97 -28.16 -98.06
CA LEU A 444 40.87 -29.12 -98.11
C LEU A 444 40.06 -29.13 -96.80
N VAL A 445 38.80 -28.70 -96.81
CA VAL A 445 37.90 -28.72 -95.64
C VAL A 445 37.16 -30.05 -95.53
N LEU A 446 36.65 -30.54 -96.66
CA LEU A 446 35.89 -31.77 -96.72
C LEU A 446 36.10 -32.43 -98.07
N SER A 447 36.28 -33.74 -98.11
CA SER A 447 36.18 -34.54 -99.34
C SER A 447 35.40 -35.80 -99.08
N ASN A 448 34.52 -36.19 -100.02
CA ASN A 448 33.89 -37.49 -99.96
C ASN A 448 34.85 -38.60 -100.43
N SER A 449 34.51 -39.84 -100.10
CA SER A 449 35.26 -41.02 -100.54
C SER A 449 35.44 -41.08 -102.07
N ARG A 450 34.40 -40.74 -102.85
CA ARG A 450 34.46 -40.72 -104.32
C ARG A 450 35.49 -39.76 -104.90
N TYR A 451 35.74 -38.62 -104.28
CA TYR A 451 36.78 -37.68 -104.71
C TYR A 451 38.17 -38.31 -104.64
N ARG A 452 38.44 -39.03 -103.55
CA ARG A 452 39.73 -39.69 -103.31
C ARG A 452 39.91 -40.87 -104.26
N GLU A 453 38.88 -41.68 -104.46
CA GLU A 453 38.91 -42.83 -105.38
C GLU A 453 39.08 -42.42 -106.85
N LEU A 454 38.33 -41.41 -107.31
CA LEU A 454 38.34 -41.01 -108.72
C LEU A 454 39.64 -40.30 -109.10
N LEU A 455 40.08 -39.35 -108.28
CA LEU A 455 41.21 -38.48 -108.60
C LEU A 455 42.53 -38.97 -108.01
N TYR A 456 42.55 -39.89 -107.06
CA TYR A 456 43.77 -40.29 -106.35
C TYR A 456 43.77 -41.78 -105.95
N ALA A 457 43.25 -42.66 -106.81
CA ALA A 457 43.32 -44.12 -106.61
C ALA A 457 44.75 -44.57 -106.30
N GLY A 458 44.96 -45.15 -105.11
CA GLY A 458 46.28 -45.53 -104.58
C GLY A 458 46.94 -44.53 -103.62
N LEU A 459 46.32 -43.37 -103.38
CA LEU A 459 46.74 -42.29 -102.45
C LEU A 459 45.63 -41.95 -101.42
N GLU A 460 44.60 -42.79 -101.31
CA GLU A 460 43.38 -42.55 -100.53
C GLU A 460 43.62 -42.22 -99.05
N ALA A 461 44.66 -42.82 -98.45
CA ALA A 461 45.05 -42.61 -97.06
C ALA A 461 45.88 -41.35 -96.82
N GLU A 462 46.41 -40.73 -97.88
CA GLU A 462 47.30 -39.57 -97.80
C GLU A 462 46.55 -38.23 -98.01
N LEU A 463 45.27 -38.26 -98.40
CA LEU A 463 44.42 -37.07 -98.51
C LEU A 463 43.67 -36.79 -97.19
N THR A 464 44.21 -35.87 -96.40
CA THR A 464 43.58 -35.41 -95.15
C THR A 464 43.06 -33.98 -95.27
N PRO A 465 41.95 -33.63 -94.61
CA PRO A 465 41.54 -32.23 -94.47
C PRO A 465 42.70 -31.35 -93.93
N GLY A 466 42.87 -30.16 -94.48
CA GLY A 466 43.93 -29.20 -94.18
C GLY A 466 45.10 -29.18 -95.18
N MET A 467 45.14 -30.10 -96.16
CA MET A 467 46.17 -30.08 -97.22
C MET A 467 45.90 -28.99 -98.25
N ALA A 468 46.96 -28.33 -98.72
CA ALA A 468 46.88 -27.32 -99.76
C ALA A 468 46.64 -27.94 -101.14
N PHE A 469 45.76 -27.33 -101.95
CA PHE A 469 45.42 -27.82 -103.28
C PHE A 469 46.65 -28.02 -104.19
N GLU A 470 47.61 -27.09 -104.17
CA GLU A 470 48.88 -27.18 -104.92
C GLU A 470 49.62 -28.48 -104.62
N GLU A 471 49.73 -28.83 -103.34
CA GLU A 471 50.49 -29.99 -102.90
C GLU A 471 49.85 -31.30 -103.39
N ILE A 472 48.52 -31.36 -103.39
CA ILE A 472 47.75 -32.51 -103.87
C ILE A 472 47.97 -32.73 -105.38
N ILE A 473 47.85 -31.67 -106.19
CA ILE A 473 47.99 -31.78 -107.64
C ILE A 473 49.44 -31.99 -108.09
N ARG A 474 50.41 -31.37 -107.40
CA ARG A 474 51.85 -31.51 -107.70
C ARG A 474 52.31 -32.95 -107.48
N ARG A 475 51.96 -33.54 -106.32
CA ARG A 475 52.24 -34.96 -106.02
C ARG A 475 51.62 -35.89 -107.06
N SER A 476 50.43 -35.56 -107.54
CA SER A 476 49.72 -36.36 -108.55
C SER A 476 50.38 -36.30 -109.93
N ALA A 477 50.89 -35.14 -110.31
CA ALA A 477 51.62 -34.94 -111.56
C ALA A 477 52.99 -35.63 -111.55
N GLU A 478 53.76 -35.52 -110.47
CA GLU A 478 55.10 -36.13 -110.33
C GLU A 478 55.06 -37.66 -110.37
N ARG A 479 53.99 -38.28 -109.86
CA ARG A 479 53.81 -39.74 -109.85
C ARG A 479 53.21 -40.28 -111.16
N GLY A 480 53.00 -39.43 -112.17
CA GLY A 480 52.51 -39.84 -113.49
C GLY A 480 51.01 -40.12 -113.57
N TYR A 481 50.21 -39.70 -112.57
CA TYR A 481 48.75 -39.90 -112.62
C TYR A 481 48.05 -38.94 -113.59
N ILE A 482 48.75 -37.94 -114.08
CA ILE A 482 48.23 -36.92 -114.99
C ILE A 482 49.09 -36.94 -116.25
N ARG A 483 48.52 -37.47 -117.33
CA ARG A 483 49.26 -37.70 -118.57
C ARG A 483 49.72 -36.40 -119.24
N ASP A 484 48.94 -35.34 -119.08
CA ASP A 484 49.24 -34.04 -119.70
C ASP A 484 50.33 -33.24 -118.94
N ALA A 485 50.81 -33.78 -117.81
CA ALA A 485 51.94 -33.26 -117.04
C ALA A 485 53.26 -33.99 -117.35
N GLU A 486 53.24 -35.10 -118.11
CA GLU A 486 54.44 -35.87 -118.44
C GLU A 486 55.46 -35.00 -119.21
N GLY A 487 56.66 -34.89 -118.65
CA GLY A 487 57.74 -34.05 -119.22
C GLY A 487 57.58 -32.54 -118.99
N ARG A 488 56.53 -32.07 -118.29
CA ARG A 488 56.25 -30.64 -118.04
C ARG A 488 55.52 -30.34 -116.71
N VAL A 489 55.89 -31.05 -115.64
CA VAL A 489 55.17 -31.02 -114.34
C VAL A 489 55.01 -29.61 -113.75
N ASP A 490 56.08 -28.80 -113.67
CA ASP A 490 56.01 -27.47 -113.06
C ASP A 490 55.10 -26.50 -113.83
N GLU A 491 55.17 -26.49 -115.16
CA GLU A 491 54.29 -25.68 -116.00
C GLU A 491 52.83 -26.13 -115.88
N TRP A 492 52.59 -27.44 -115.78
CA TRP A 492 51.26 -28.00 -115.65
C TRP A 492 50.62 -27.65 -114.28
N VAL A 493 51.38 -27.70 -113.19
CA VAL A 493 50.88 -27.33 -111.84
C VAL A 493 50.51 -25.84 -111.79
N ALA A 494 51.36 -24.97 -112.35
CA ALA A 494 51.07 -23.53 -112.40
C ALA A 494 49.78 -23.23 -113.20
N GLU A 495 49.59 -23.91 -114.33
CA GLU A 495 48.36 -23.80 -115.13
C GLU A 495 47.13 -24.31 -114.36
N ARG A 496 47.26 -25.44 -113.65
CA ARG A 496 46.16 -26.03 -112.88
C ARG A 496 45.75 -25.19 -111.68
N LEU A 497 46.70 -24.56 -110.98
CA LEU A 497 46.43 -23.60 -109.91
C LEU A 497 45.68 -22.37 -110.43
N TRP A 498 46.11 -21.84 -111.57
CA TRP A 498 45.44 -20.70 -112.18
C TRP A 498 43.98 -21.03 -112.52
N ARG A 499 43.70 -22.22 -113.07
CA ARG A 499 42.33 -22.69 -113.36
C ARG A 499 41.48 -22.92 -112.10
N HIS A 500 42.09 -23.42 -111.02
CA HIS A 500 41.40 -23.60 -109.73
C HIS A 500 40.94 -22.26 -109.14
N ARG A 501 41.82 -21.24 -109.21
CA ARG A 501 41.52 -19.89 -108.70
C ARG A 501 40.56 -19.10 -109.61
N ASN A 502 40.45 -19.49 -110.88
CA ASN A 502 39.61 -18.83 -111.89
C ASN A 502 38.71 -19.89 -112.58
N PRO A 503 37.75 -20.47 -111.85
CA PRO A 503 36.93 -21.55 -112.40
C PRO A 503 36.10 -21.05 -113.59
N GLY A 504 36.18 -21.79 -114.70
CA GLY A 504 35.48 -21.53 -115.95
C GLY A 504 34.53 -22.66 -116.33
N GLU A 505 34.35 -22.90 -117.63
CA GLU A 505 33.54 -24.02 -118.10
C GLU A 505 34.12 -25.39 -117.67
N PRO A 506 33.27 -26.41 -117.43
CA PRO A 506 33.73 -27.75 -117.12
C PRO A 506 34.69 -28.28 -118.19
N TRP A 507 35.74 -28.95 -117.76
CA TRP A 507 36.78 -29.44 -118.66
C TRP A 507 37.13 -30.88 -118.32
N VAL A 508 37.72 -31.58 -119.29
CA VAL A 508 38.05 -33.00 -119.15
C VAL A 508 39.55 -33.16 -119.01
N GLN A 509 39.96 -33.88 -117.97
CA GLN A 509 41.34 -34.25 -117.70
C GLN A 509 41.56 -35.72 -118.04
N ARG A 510 42.62 -36.00 -118.79
CA ARG A 510 43.06 -37.38 -119.02
C ARG A 510 44.03 -37.83 -117.94
N ARG A 511 43.78 -39.01 -117.41
CA ARG A 511 44.53 -39.64 -116.31
C ARG A 511 45.58 -40.62 -116.85
N GLY A 512 46.60 -40.91 -116.06
CA GLY A 512 47.70 -41.83 -116.40
C GLY A 512 47.26 -43.27 -116.64
N ASP A 513 46.13 -43.69 -116.05
CA ASP A 513 45.50 -44.99 -116.25
C ASP A 513 44.58 -45.06 -117.50
N GLY A 514 44.51 -43.97 -118.27
CA GLY A 514 43.68 -43.86 -119.48
C GLY A 514 42.24 -43.39 -119.26
N ARG A 515 41.80 -43.17 -118.00
CA ARG A 515 40.47 -42.61 -117.72
C ARG A 515 40.40 -41.11 -118.05
N TRP A 516 39.19 -40.64 -118.38
CA TRP A 516 38.90 -39.22 -118.55
C TRP A 516 37.94 -38.79 -117.44
N ILE A 517 38.29 -37.73 -116.71
CA ILE A 517 37.48 -37.19 -115.61
C ILE A 517 37.07 -35.77 -115.97
N MET A 518 35.77 -35.49 -115.89
CA MET A 518 35.26 -34.13 -116.00
C MET A 518 35.42 -33.43 -114.66
N ILE A 519 36.04 -32.25 -114.66
CA ILE A 519 36.27 -31.42 -113.48
C ILE A 519 35.40 -30.18 -113.62
N ASN A 520 34.60 -29.93 -112.58
CA ASN A 520 33.74 -28.76 -112.45
C ASN A 520 34.01 -28.11 -111.09
N GLU A 521 34.40 -26.84 -111.10
CA GLU A 521 34.75 -26.08 -109.90
C GLU A 521 33.83 -24.87 -109.80
N ARG A 522 33.33 -24.58 -108.59
CA ARG A 522 32.48 -23.42 -108.31
C ARG A 522 32.88 -22.82 -106.98
N ARG A 523 32.93 -21.48 -106.93
CA ARG A 523 33.20 -20.77 -105.68
C ARG A 523 31.96 -20.71 -104.81
N VAL A 524 32.12 -20.96 -103.52
CA VAL A 524 31.03 -20.77 -102.53
C VAL A 524 31.16 -19.42 -101.82
N SER A 525 30.04 -18.91 -101.30
CA SER A 525 29.93 -17.57 -100.70
C SER A 525 30.83 -17.34 -99.47
N ALA A 526 31.37 -18.39 -98.86
CA ALA A 526 32.30 -18.32 -97.73
C ALA A 526 33.78 -18.17 -98.13
N GLY A 527 34.10 -18.17 -99.43
CA GLY A 527 35.49 -18.17 -99.91
C GLY A 527 36.05 -19.59 -99.87
N GLY A 528 36.46 -20.07 -101.04
CA GLY A 528 36.66 -21.46 -101.42
C GLY A 528 36.22 -21.57 -102.86
#